data_AF-Q6YMM9-F1
#
_entry.id   AF-Q6YMM9-F1
#
_cell.length_a   1.000
_cell.length_b   1.000
_cell.length_c   1.000
_cell.angle_alpha   90.00
_cell.angle_beta   90.00
_cell.angle_gamma   90.00
#
_symmetry.space_group_name_H-M   'P 1'
#
loop_
_entity.id
_entity.type
_entity.pdbx_description
1 polymer ?
#
loop_
_entity_poly.entity_id
_entity_poly.type
_entity_poly.pdbx_seq_one_letter_code
_entity_poly.pdbx_strand_id
1 'polypeptide(L)'
;LGLMGMPRRYSNYPDLLTFWNVVSSIGSVISLFSVILLAVIIWESLVSKRLIIFNTPFFMIEWIQNFPPMEHSYSEIPAILVK
;
A
#
# COMPACT_ATOMS: atom_id res chain seq x y z
N LEU A 1 22.65 -1.73 -14.40
CA LEU A 1 22.72 -3.21 -14.36
C LEU A 1 22.20 -3.85 -15.65
N GLY A 2 20.92 -3.69 -16.01
CA GLY A 2 20.35 -4.32 -17.22
C GLY A 2 20.99 -3.89 -18.56
N LEU A 3 21.27 -2.59 -18.74
CA LEU A 3 21.95 -2.08 -19.95
C LEU A 3 23.44 -2.46 -20.02
N MET A 4 24.05 -2.81 -18.89
CA MET A 4 25.44 -3.28 -18.81
C MET A 4 25.55 -4.79 -19.04
N GLY A 5 24.46 -5.45 -19.46
CA GLY A 5 24.47 -6.86 -19.83
C GLY A 5 24.49 -7.84 -18.65
N MET A 6 24.10 -7.42 -17.43
CA MET A 6 24.02 -8.34 -16.29
C MET A 6 22.90 -9.38 -16.51
N PRO A 7 23.23 -10.68 -16.66
CA PRO A 7 22.22 -11.71 -16.82
C PRO A 7 21.49 -11.98 -15.50
N ARG A 8 20.19 -12.33 -15.59
CA ARG A 8 19.37 -12.60 -14.40
C ARG A 8 19.76 -13.93 -13.76
N ARG A 9 19.61 -14.05 -12.44
CA ARG A 9 19.76 -15.28 -11.63
C ARG A 9 21.20 -15.77 -11.39
N TYR A 10 22.18 -14.87 -11.47
CA TYR A 10 23.57 -15.20 -11.13
C TYR A 10 23.83 -14.93 -9.64
N SER A 11 24.48 -15.89 -8.99
CA SER A 11 24.94 -15.77 -7.61
C SER A 11 26.22 -14.95 -7.50
N ASN A 12 27.14 -15.12 -8.45
CA ASN A 12 28.42 -14.42 -8.51
C ASN A 12 28.43 -13.47 -9.71
N TYR A 13 28.98 -12.28 -9.53
CA TYR A 13 29.08 -11.24 -10.54
C TYR A 13 30.45 -10.54 -10.45
N PRO A 14 30.96 -9.97 -11.55
CA PRO A 14 32.25 -9.28 -11.56
C PRO A 14 32.24 -8.02 -10.68
N ASP A 15 33.41 -7.64 -10.18
CA ASP A 15 33.58 -6.53 -9.23
C ASP A 15 33.04 -5.19 -9.74
N LEU A 16 32.96 -4.98 -11.06
CA LEU A 16 32.41 -3.77 -11.67
C LEU A 16 30.93 -3.53 -11.34
N LEU A 17 30.18 -4.57 -10.99
CA LEU A 17 28.74 -4.48 -10.70
C LEU A 17 28.44 -4.36 -9.19
N THR A 18 29.47 -4.44 -8.35
CA THR A 18 29.33 -4.41 -6.89
C THR A 18 28.64 -3.15 -6.39
N PHE A 19 29.02 -1.97 -6.90
CA PHE A 19 28.44 -0.69 -6.48
C PHE A 19 26.92 -0.68 -6.62
N TRP A 20 26.39 -1.02 -7.81
CA TRP A 20 24.95 -1.02 -8.05
C TRP A 20 24.20 -2.11 -7.29
N ASN A 21 24.84 -3.26 -7.05
CA ASN A 21 24.25 -4.33 -6.23
C ASN A 21 24.22 -3.95 -4.73
N VAL A 22 25.21 -3.21 -4.22
CA VAL A 22 25.21 -2.67 -2.86
C VAL A 22 24.11 -1.61 -2.69
N VAL A 23 23.96 -0.70 -3.65
CA VAL A 23 22.85 0.27 -3.62
C VAL A 23 21.50 -0.46 -3.64
N SER A 24 21.36 -1.49 -4.49
CA SER A 24 20.14 -2.30 -4.55
C SER A 24 19.86 -3.07 -3.25
N SER A 25 20.89 -3.57 -2.55
CA SER A 25 20.71 -4.30 -1.28
C SER A 25 20.33 -3.36 -0.12
N ILE A 26 20.90 -2.15 -0.09
CA ILE A 26 20.46 -1.11 0.84
C ILE A 26 18.99 -0.78 0.60
N GLY A 27 18.59 -0.63 -0.67
CA GLY A 27 17.19 -0.43 -1.05
C GLY A 27 16.26 -1.57 -0.60
N SER A 28 16.71 -2.83 -0.69
CA SER A 28 15.90 -3.97 -0.24
C SER A 28 15.77 -4.05 1.28
N VAL A 29 16.77 -3.58 2.04
CA VAL A 29 16.66 -3.48 3.50
C VAL A 29 15.67 -2.38 3.88
N ILE A 30 15.71 -1.23 3.20
CA ILE A 30 14.75 -0.13 3.42
C ILE A 30 13.32 -0.59 3.13
N SER A 31 13.10 -1.33 2.03
CA SER A 31 11.76 -1.84 1.70
C SER A 31 11.26 -2.86 2.74
N LEU A 32 12.13 -3.70 3.28
CA LEU A 32 11.79 -4.61 4.37
C LEU A 32 11.31 -3.85 5.61
N PHE A 33 12.05 -2.80 6.03
CA PHE A 33 11.62 -1.96 7.15
C PHE A 33 10.29 -1.24 6.88
N SER A 34 10.05 -0.78 5.64
CA SER A 34 8.79 -0.16 5.24
C SER A 34 7.60 -1.10 5.42
N VAL A 35 7.74 -2.38 5.05
CA VAL A 35 6.67 -3.38 5.21
C VAL A 35 6.40 -3.67 6.69
N ILE A 36 7.45 -3.79 7.51
CA ILE A 36 7.29 -3.97 8.97
C ILE A 36 6.54 -2.78 9.57
N LEU A 37 6.92 -1.55 9.18
CA LEU A 37 6.28 -0.34 9.66
C LEU A 37 4.80 -0.29 9.25
N LEU A 38 4.48 -0.66 8.01
CA LEU A 38 3.10 -0.75 7.52
C LEU A 38 2.28 -1.76 8.35
N ALA A 39 2.85 -2.92 8.69
CA ALA A 39 2.18 -3.90 9.55
C ALA A 39 1.89 -3.35 10.95
N VAL A 40 2.83 -2.57 11.52
CA VAL A 40 2.64 -1.93 12.83
C VAL A 40 1.56 -0.85 12.78
N ILE A 41 1.50 -0.04 11.72
CA ILE A 41 0.44 0.97 11.55
C ILE A 41 -0.94 0.30 11.48
N ILE A 42 -1.07 -0.78 10.71
CA ILE A 42 -2.34 -1.51 10.62
C ILE A 42 -2.72 -2.08 11.99
N TRP A 43 -1.78 -2.73 12.68
CA TRP A 43 -2.00 -3.28 14.01
C TRP A 43 -2.45 -2.20 15.02
N GLU A 44 -1.76 -1.06 15.06
CA GLU A 44 -2.11 0.07 15.94
C GLU A 44 -3.51 0.63 15.60
N SER A 45 -3.84 0.72 14.31
CA SER A 45 -5.14 1.24 13.86
C SER A 45 -6.31 0.36 14.32
N LEU A 46 -6.12 -0.96 14.33
CA LEU A 46 -7.13 -1.93 14.76
C LEU A 46 -7.35 -1.89 16.29
N VAL A 47 -6.29 -1.61 17.06
CA VAL A 47 -6.36 -1.52 18.52
C VAL A 47 -6.94 -0.18 18.97
N SER A 48 -6.53 0.94 18.35
CA SER A 48 -6.89 2.29 18.81
C SER A 48 -8.30 2.75 18.42
N LYS A 49 -8.95 2.10 17.44
CA LYS A 49 -10.35 2.34 17.01
C LYS A 49 -10.74 3.83 16.98
N ARG A 50 -9.89 4.66 16.35
CA ARG A 50 -10.08 6.12 16.30
C ARG A 50 -11.30 6.49 15.43
N LEU A 51 -12.06 7.48 15.87
CA LEU A 51 -13.18 8.03 15.10
C LEU A 51 -12.68 8.82 13.89
N ILE A 52 -13.40 8.72 12.77
CA ILE A 52 -13.13 9.47 11.54
C ILE A 52 -13.65 10.91 11.74
N ILE A 53 -12.75 11.89 11.66
CA ILE A 53 -13.08 13.32 11.89
C ILE A 53 -13.55 13.98 10.58
N PHE A 54 -12.95 13.60 9.44
CA PHE A 54 -13.32 14.12 8.11
C PHE A 54 -13.35 12.98 7.10
N ASN A 55 -14.33 13.03 6.21
CA ASN A 55 -14.46 12.11 5.09
C ASN A 55 -14.49 12.92 3.79
N THR A 56 -13.54 12.68 2.89
CA THR A 56 -13.47 13.30 1.55
C THR A 56 -13.01 12.21 0.59
N PRO A 57 -13.73 11.89 -0.52
CA PRO A 57 -14.76 12.65 -1.23
C PRO A 57 -16.20 12.09 -1.08
N PHE A 58 -17.16 12.98 -0.82
CA PHE A 58 -18.61 12.65 -0.71
C PHE A 58 -19.28 12.26 -2.04
N PHE A 59 -18.57 12.20 -3.16
CA PHE A 59 -19.16 12.03 -4.49
C PHE A 59 -19.49 10.57 -4.84
N MET A 60 -18.86 9.59 -4.18
CA MET A 60 -19.21 8.17 -4.38
C MET A 60 -20.05 7.66 -3.21
N ILE A 61 -21.00 6.80 -3.53
CA ILE A 61 -21.97 6.27 -2.56
C ILE A 61 -21.29 5.50 -1.40
N GLU A 62 -20.14 4.88 -1.65
CA GLU A 62 -19.35 4.14 -0.63
C GLU A 62 -18.88 5.06 0.51
N TRP A 63 -18.56 6.33 0.22
CA TRP A 63 -18.09 7.28 1.21
C TRP A 63 -19.23 7.95 2.01
N ILE A 64 -20.49 7.67 1.68
CA ILE A 64 -21.67 8.17 2.40
C ILE A 64 -22.15 7.14 3.45
N GLN A 65 -21.58 5.93 3.48
CA GLN A 65 -21.97 4.88 4.41
C GLN A 65 -21.37 5.04 5.82
N ASN A 66 -21.92 4.28 6.77
CA ASN A 66 -21.36 4.16 8.12
C ASN A 66 -20.04 3.37 8.10
N PHE A 67 -19.20 3.60 9.12
CA PHE A 67 -17.96 2.84 9.35
C PHE A 67 -18.07 2.11 10.71
N PRO A 68 -18.41 0.81 10.75
CA PRO A 68 -18.59 -0.12 9.64
C PRO A 68 -19.95 -0.01 8.92
N PRO A 69 -20.04 -0.45 7.65
CA PRO A 69 -21.31 -0.50 6.93
C PRO A 69 -22.23 -1.58 7.50
N MET A 70 -23.53 -1.46 7.23
CA MET A 70 -24.50 -2.49 7.60
C MET A 70 -24.46 -3.65 6.60
N GLU A 71 -24.70 -4.88 7.08
CA GLU A 71 -24.83 -6.10 6.25
C GLU A 71 -25.79 -5.89 5.07
N HIS A 72 -26.94 -5.26 5.34
CA HIS A 72 -27.88 -4.80 4.33
C HIS A 72 -27.94 -3.27 4.35
N SER A 73 -27.17 -2.64 3.47
CA SER A 73 -26.94 -1.19 3.50
C SER A 73 -28.09 -0.35 2.92
N TYR A 74 -28.88 -0.88 1.97
CA TYR A 74 -29.96 -0.15 1.33
C TYR A 74 -31.22 -1.01 1.23
N SER A 75 -32.37 -0.47 1.64
CA SER A 75 -33.67 -1.11 1.41
C SER A 75 -34.11 -1.05 -0.05
N GLU A 76 -33.63 -0.07 -0.81
CA GLU A 76 -33.96 0.18 -2.21
C GLU A 76 -32.70 0.55 -3.00
N ILE A 77 -32.73 0.41 -4.33
CA ILE A 77 -31.58 0.73 -5.18
C ILE A 77 -31.35 2.25 -5.16
N PRO A 78 -30.15 2.74 -4.74
CA PRO A 78 -29.88 4.17 -4.70
C PRO A 78 -29.87 4.75 -6.12
N ALA A 79 -30.69 5.78 -6.35
CA ALA A 79 -30.69 6.53 -7.60
C ALA A 79 -29.48 7.49 -7.63
N ILE A 80 -28.52 7.20 -8.49
CA ILE A 80 -27.36 8.07 -8.70
C ILE A 80 -27.71 9.02 -9.85
N LEU A 81 -27.93 10.30 -9.54
CA LEU A 81 -28.04 11.34 -10.56
C LEU A 81 -26.62 11.72 -11.01
N VAL A 82 -26.12 11.08 -12.05
CA VAL A 82 -24.96 11.59 -12.78
C VAL A 82 -25.46 12.79 -13.59
N LYS A 83 -25.12 14.00 -13.13
CA LYS A 83 -25.35 15.24 -13.87
C LYS A 83 -24.10 15.58 -14.67
#